data_AF-A0A8D8CQ09-F1
#
_entry.id   AF-A0A8D8CQ09-F1
#
_cell.length_a   1.000
_cell.length_b   1.000
_cell.length_c   1.000
_cell.angle_alpha   90.00
_cell.angle_beta   90.00
_cell.angle_gamma   90.00
#
_symmetry.space_group_name_H-M   'P 1'
#
loop_
_entity.id
_entity.type
_entity.pdbx_description
1 polymer ?
#
loop_
_entity_poly.entity_id
_entity_poly.type
_entity_poly.pdbx_seq_one_letter_code
_entity_poly.pdbx_strand_id
1 'polypeptide(L)'
;IVGFHHFWVNSSRNSPKFGTNMERGLHDRDRVGLQDQVLLENYQSEDAFIDNLKKRFQENLIYTYIGHVLISVNPYKELPIYTEDDVKEYRKRHFFEAPPHVFALSDNAYRSLTEENRGQCILISGESGSGKTEASKKVLQFIAAATGHTTSVEGVKDKLLQSNPVLEAFGNAKTNRNDNSSRFGKYMDVQFDFRGAPEGGNILNYLLEKSRVVHQSGGERNFHIFYQLLAGADDALLQELHLKRKLDTYYYLSDGDNGHSAGIRDAENFRQVQKAMAVIEIPDEEQRLILDIVASVLHMGNVGFTEEEGRAKILKPESVTAIAKLLGCELDQLRSAFTHRTI
;
A
#
# COMPACT_ATOMS: atom_id res chain seq x y z
N ILE A 1 9.68 25.02 4.87
CA ILE A 1 9.48 24.91 6.33
C ILE A 1 8.38 25.88 6.72
N VAL A 2 7.12 25.43 6.73
CA VAL A 2 6.00 26.08 7.42
C VAL A 2 5.08 24.92 7.83
N GLY A 3 4.79 24.81 9.12
CA GLY A 3 4.04 23.71 9.72
C GLY A 3 2.53 23.90 9.61
N PHE A 4 1.81 22.79 9.47
CA PHE A 4 0.35 22.78 9.52
C PHE A 4 -0.14 22.19 10.83
N HIS A 5 -1.05 22.94 11.49
CA HIS A 5 -1.73 22.58 12.71
C HIS A 5 -2.79 21.49 12.47
N HIS A 6 -2.79 20.48 13.34
CA HIS A 6 -3.88 19.51 13.47
C HIS A 6 -5.14 20.19 14.03
N PHE A 7 -6.28 20.02 13.34
CA PHE A 7 -7.60 20.22 13.94
C PHE A 7 -8.37 18.91 13.95
N TRP A 8 -8.62 18.39 15.15
CA TRP A 8 -9.63 17.38 15.42
C TRP A 8 -10.97 18.09 15.60
N VAL A 9 -11.97 17.75 14.78
CA VAL A 9 -13.36 18.14 15.04
C VAL A 9 -14.10 16.90 15.53
N ASN A 10 -14.38 16.92 16.83
CA ASN A 10 -15.24 15.96 17.51
C ASN A 10 -16.69 16.33 17.19
N SER A 11 -17.43 15.48 16.48
CA SER A 11 -18.87 15.68 16.28
C SER A 11 -19.64 14.53 16.94
N SER A 12 -20.35 14.89 18.00
CA SER A 12 -21.31 14.03 18.66
C SER A 12 -22.73 14.48 18.32
N ARG A 13 -23.58 13.48 18.04
CA ARG A 13 -25.05 13.40 18.11
C ARG A 13 -25.92 13.76 16.89
N ASN A 14 -26.88 12.83 16.74
CA ASN A 14 -28.21 12.85 16.14
C ASN A 14 -28.32 12.76 14.61
N SER A 15 -28.62 11.53 14.20
CA SER A 15 -29.17 11.12 12.92
C SER A 15 -30.66 11.47 12.81
N PRO A 16 -31.09 12.09 11.69
CA PRO A 16 -32.45 11.96 11.20
C PRO A 16 -32.50 10.92 10.08
N LYS A 17 -33.46 10.01 10.18
CA LYS A 17 -33.86 9.11 9.08
C LYS A 17 -34.57 9.95 8.01
N PHE A 18 -34.08 9.93 6.77
CA PHE A 18 -34.83 10.45 5.61
C PHE A 18 -34.74 9.51 4.41
N GLY A 19 -35.92 8.99 4.04
CA GLY A 19 -36.50 9.11 2.70
C GLY A 19 -35.69 8.67 1.50
N THR A 20 -36.10 7.53 0.94
CA THR A 20 -35.89 7.10 -0.44
C THR A 20 -36.13 8.22 -1.48
N ASN A 21 -35.25 8.30 -2.47
CA ASN A 21 -35.22 9.21 -3.62
C ASN A 21 -34.85 10.68 -3.32
N MET A 22 -33.55 10.97 -3.25
CA MET A 22 -33.00 12.29 -3.54
C MET A 22 -32.24 12.23 -4.87
N GLU A 23 -32.56 13.20 -5.72
CA GLU A 23 -32.35 13.29 -7.17
C GLU A 23 -30.92 13.05 -7.66
N ARG A 24 -30.77 12.13 -8.64
CA ARG A 24 -29.53 11.79 -9.36
C ARG A 24 -29.35 12.63 -10.64
N GLY A 25 -29.59 13.94 -10.58
CA GLY A 25 -29.49 14.83 -11.75
C GLY A 25 -28.08 15.40 -11.95
N LEU A 26 -27.61 15.43 -13.19
CA LEU A 26 -26.37 16.12 -13.63
C LEU A 26 -26.32 17.61 -13.24
N HIS A 27 -27.45 18.24 -12.91
CA HIS A 27 -27.57 19.68 -12.64
C HIS A 27 -27.39 20.09 -11.16
N ASP A 28 -27.46 19.18 -10.19
CA ASP A 28 -27.23 19.56 -8.77
C ASP A 28 -25.74 19.57 -8.38
N ARG A 29 -24.86 19.03 -9.22
CA ARG A 29 -23.40 18.97 -9.00
C ARG A 29 -22.64 20.23 -9.46
N ASP A 30 -23.31 21.13 -10.17
CA ASP A 30 -22.79 22.45 -10.59
C ASP A 30 -23.00 23.54 -9.52
N ARG A 31 -23.68 23.23 -8.40
CA ARG A 31 -24.02 24.22 -7.36
C ARG A 31 -22.95 24.43 -6.30
N VAL A 32 -22.01 23.49 -6.13
CA VAL A 32 -21.11 23.45 -4.96
C VAL A 32 -19.65 23.57 -5.41
N GLY A 33 -19.14 24.80 -5.30
CA GLY A 33 -17.77 25.12 -5.68
C GLY A 33 -17.50 24.92 -7.18
N LEU A 34 -16.28 25.25 -7.61
CA LEU A 34 -15.81 25.07 -8.97
C LEU A 34 -15.27 23.66 -9.17
N GLN A 35 -15.69 23.01 -10.25
CA GLN A 35 -15.21 21.68 -10.64
C GLN A 35 -13.76 21.71 -11.14
N ASP A 36 -13.33 22.81 -11.75
CA ASP A 36 -11.96 23.07 -12.17
C ASP A 36 -11.45 24.36 -11.51
N GLN A 37 -10.34 24.24 -10.79
CA GLN A 37 -9.69 25.34 -10.09
C GLN A 37 -9.12 26.39 -11.06
N VAL A 38 -8.92 26.06 -12.35
CA VAL A 38 -8.53 27.04 -13.38
C VAL A 38 -9.59 28.14 -13.54
N LEU A 39 -10.84 27.87 -13.16
CA LEU A 39 -11.94 28.83 -13.23
C LEU A 39 -12.03 29.76 -12.00
N LEU A 40 -11.12 29.62 -11.02
CA LEU A 40 -11.08 30.51 -9.86
C LEU A 40 -10.72 31.94 -10.28
N GLU A 41 -11.58 32.91 -9.97
CA GLU A 41 -11.33 34.33 -10.23
C GLU A 41 -10.06 34.82 -9.49
N ASN A 42 -9.87 34.38 -8.25
CA ASN A 42 -8.70 34.72 -7.44
C ASN A 42 -7.70 33.54 -7.35
N TYR A 43 -7.27 33.03 -8.50
CA TYR A 43 -6.38 31.86 -8.62
C TYR A 43 -5.04 31.98 -7.89
N GLN A 44 -4.60 33.19 -7.50
CA GLN A 44 -3.38 33.42 -6.73
C GLN A 44 -3.58 33.27 -5.21
N SER A 45 -4.83 33.24 -4.74
CA SER A 45 -5.14 33.11 -3.32
C SER A 45 -5.20 31.65 -2.89
N GLU A 46 -4.29 31.28 -1.98
CA GLU A 46 -4.30 29.96 -1.33
C GLU A 46 -5.61 29.73 -0.56
N ASP A 47 -6.11 30.76 0.12
CA ASP A 47 -7.39 30.69 0.86
C ASP A 47 -8.56 30.39 -0.07
N ALA A 48 -8.66 31.08 -1.22
CA ALA A 48 -9.72 30.83 -2.19
C ALA A 48 -9.66 29.40 -2.76
N PHE A 49 -8.45 28.89 -3.01
CA PHE A 49 -8.23 27.52 -3.47
C PHE A 49 -8.68 26.49 -2.44
N ILE A 50 -8.26 26.65 -1.18
CA ILE A 50 -8.61 25.77 -0.06
C ILE A 50 -10.12 25.83 0.21
N ASP A 51 -10.72 27.02 0.17
CA ASP A 51 -12.15 27.20 0.43
C ASP A 51 -13.02 26.52 -0.62
N ASN A 52 -12.59 26.49 -1.88
CA ASN A 52 -13.29 25.71 -2.91
C ASN A 52 -13.26 24.21 -2.59
N LEU A 53 -12.08 23.67 -2.24
CA LEU A 53 -11.95 22.26 -1.87
C LEU A 53 -12.79 21.92 -0.63
N LYS A 54 -12.80 22.79 0.39
CA LYS A 54 -13.61 22.62 1.60
C LYS A 54 -15.10 22.56 1.29
N LYS A 55 -15.63 23.51 0.50
CA LYS A 55 -17.04 23.56 0.10
C LYS A 55 -17.46 22.26 -0.61
N ARG A 56 -16.64 21.80 -1.56
CA ARG A 56 -16.87 20.56 -2.29
C ARG A 56 -16.83 19.35 -1.38
N PHE A 57 -15.84 19.27 -0.50
CA PHE A 57 -15.67 18.16 0.43
C PHE A 57 -16.82 18.03 1.43
N GLN A 58 -17.38 19.15 1.90
CA GLN A 58 -18.56 19.17 2.79
C GLN A 58 -19.78 18.47 2.16
N GLU A 59 -19.91 18.51 0.84
CA GLU A 59 -20.97 17.85 0.07
C GLU A 59 -20.54 16.48 -0.50
N ASN A 60 -19.44 15.91 0.03
CA ASN A 60 -18.86 14.64 -0.40
C ASN A 60 -18.33 14.62 -1.84
N LEU A 61 -18.06 15.79 -2.43
CA LEU A 61 -17.40 15.93 -3.73
C LEU A 61 -15.88 15.93 -3.52
N ILE A 62 -15.28 14.75 -3.58
CA ILE A 62 -13.87 14.55 -3.24
C ILE A 62 -12.88 14.83 -4.38
N TYR A 63 -13.39 14.96 -5.60
CA TYR A 63 -12.61 15.12 -6.82
C TYR A 63 -12.75 16.53 -7.36
N THR A 64 -11.64 17.16 -7.73
CA THR A 64 -11.62 18.52 -8.33
C THR A 64 -10.47 18.61 -9.33
N TYR A 65 -10.66 19.27 -10.47
CA TYR A 65 -9.60 19.44 -11.46
C TYR A 65 -8.73 20.68 -11.19
N ILE A 66 -7.49 20.62 -11.67
CA ILE A 66 -6.68 21.78 -12.04
C ILE A 66 -6.25 21.54 -13.49
N GLY A 67 -7.05 22.00 -14.46
CA GLY A 67 -6.85 21.67 -15.87
C GLY A 67 -6.80 20.15 -16.08
N HIS A 68 -5.64 19.61 -16.45
CA HIS A 68 -5.46 18.16 -16.67
C HIS A 68 -5.09 17.35 -15.41
N VAL A 69 -4.89 18.00 -14.27
CA VAL A 69 -4.56 17.33 -13.00
C VAL A 69 -5.84 17.08 -12.21
N LEU A 70 -5.96 15.90 -11.59
CA LEU A 70 -7.06 15.56 -10.69
C LEU A 70 -6.60 15.59 -9.23
N ILE A 71 -7.23 16.45 -8.43
CA ILE A 71 -7.12 16.45 -6.97
C ILE A 71 -8.12 15.44 -6.41
N SER A 72 -7.66 14.61 -5.47
CA SER A 72 -8.48 13.67 -4.71
C SER A 72 -8.29 13.92 -3.22
N VAL A 73 -9.36 14.25 -2.50
CA VAL A 73 -9.35 14.45 -1.04
C VAL A 73 -9.94 13.22 -0.35
N ASN A 74 -9.18 12.55 0.52
CA ASN A 74 -9.63 11.31 1.16
C ASN A 74 -10.87 11.56 2.06
N PRO A 75 -12.03 10.92 1.77
CA PRO A 75 -13.25 11.09 2.57
C PRO A 75 -13.25 10.36 3.92
N TYR A 76 -12.33 9.41 4.14
CA TYR A 76 -12.33 8.50 5.32
C TYR A 76 -13.66 7.75 5.52
N LYS A 77 -14.44 7.59 4.46
CA LYS A 77 -15.70 6.83 4.43
C LYS A 77 -15.98 6.36 3.01
N GLU A 78 -16.84 5.36 2.88
CA GLU A 78 -17.30 4.91 1.57
C GLU A 78 -18.30 5.89 0.98
N LEU A 79 -18.15 6.15 -0.31
CA LEU A 79 -19.06 6.98 -1.11
C LEU A 79 -19.59 6.14 -2.28
N PRO A 80 -20.90 6.23 -2.60
CA PRO A 80 -21.51 5.45 -3.68
C PRO A 80 -21.24 6.07 -5.06
N ILE A 81 -19.95 6.22 -5.42
CA ILE A 81 -19.48 6.90 -6.65
C ILE A 81 -18.58 5.98 -7.52
N TYR A 82 -18.55 4.69 -7.20
CA TYR A 82 -17.71 3.69 -7.89
C TYR A 82 -18.53 2.47 -8.35
N THR A 83 -19.81 2.69 -8.65
CA THR A 83 -20.73 1.65 -9.12
C THR A 83 -20.54 1.36 -10.61
N GLU A 84 -21.16 0.29 -11.11
CA GLU A 84 -21.17 0.00 -12.56
C GLU A 84 -21.87 1.09 -13.37
N ASP A 85 -22.87 1.76 -12.79
CA ASP A 85 -23.55 2.88 -13.44
C ASP A 85 -22.61 4.07 -13.58
N ASP A 86 -21.78 4.35 -12.57
CA ASP A 86 -20.73 5.37 -12.65
C ASP A 86 -19.70 5.02 -13.75
N VAL A 87 -19.29 3.75 -13.86
CA VAL A 87 -18.39 3.32 -14.96
C VAL A 87 -19.02 3.61 -16.32
N LYS A 88 -20.30 3.27 -16.52
CA LYS A 88 -21.02 3.54 -17.77
C LYS A 88 -21.16 5.03 -18.05
N GLU A 89 -21.34 5.84 -17.01
CA GLU A 89 -21.44 7.30 -17.14
C GLU A 89 -20.14 7.91 -17.68
N TYR A 90 -18.98 7.45 -17.21
CA TYR A 90 -17.68 8.00 -17.60
C TYR A 90 -17.09 7.40 -18.87
N ARG A 91 -17.57 6.24 -19.31
CA ARG A 91 -17.03 5.52 -20.47
C ARG A 91 -17.30 6.26 -21.79
N LYS A 92 -16.26 6.39 -22.63
CA LYS A 92 -16.34 7.03 -23.97
C LYS A 92 -16.85 8.47 -23.92
N ARG A 93 -16.67 9.17 -22.80
CA ARG A 93 -17.00 10.59 -22.69
C ARG A 93 -15.73 11.43 -22.69
N HIS A 94 -15.82 12.65 -23.21
CA HIS A 94 -14.70 13.55 -23.09
C HIS A 94 -14.57 14.04 -21.63
N PHE A 95 -13.34 14.30 -21.20
CA PHE A 95 -13.01 14.68 -19.82
C PHE A 95 -13.78 15.89 -19.28
N PHE A 96 -14.22 16.80 -20.16
CA PHE A 96 -14.98 18.01 -19.82
C PHE A 96 -16.51 17.84 -19.93
N GLU A 97 -16.98 16.70 -20.44
CA GLU A 97 -18.41 16.40 -20.56
C GLU A 97 -18.97 15.73 -19.29
N ALA A 98 -18.09 15.41 -18.33
CA ALA A 98 -18.45 14.76 -17.08
C ALA A 98 -17.78 15.43 -15.87
N PRO A 99 -18.41 15.40 -14.68
CA PRO A 99 -17.83 15.98 -13.48
C PRO A 99 -16.49 15.34 -13.09
N PRO A 100 -15.64 16.04 -12.30
CA PRO A 100 -14.34 15.50 -11.90
C PRO A 100 -14.43 14.14 -11.24
N HIS A 101 -13.70 13.16 -11.78
CA HIS A 101 -13.66 11.80 -11.25
C HIS A 101 -12.45 11.01 -11.73
N VAL A 102 -12.01 10.04 -10.93
CA VAL A 102 -10.90 9.14 -11.30
C VAL A 102 -11.23 8.29 -12.54
N PHE A 103 -12.51 7.98 -12.77
CA PHE A 103 -12.97 7.26 -13.96
C PHE A 103 -12.86 8.09 -15.24
N ALA A 104 -13.05 9.41 -15.18
CA ALA A 104 -12.83 10.28 -16.34
C ALA A 104 -11.36 10.24 -16.79
N LEU A 105 -10.43 10.31 -15.82
CA LEU A 105 -8.99 10.19 -16.07
C LEU A 105 -8.63 8.78 -16.59
N SER A 106 -9.26 7.75 -16.03
CA SER A 106 -9.05 6.36 -16.45
C SER A 106 -9.55 6.10 -17.88
N ASP A 107 -10.72 6.62 -18.25
CA ASP A 107 -11.25 6.54 -19.63
C ASP A 107 -10.36 7.28 -20.61
N ASN A 108 -9.92 8.49 -20.27
CA ASN A 108 -9.03 9.27 -21.14
C ASN A 108 -7.72 8.52 -21.43
N ALA A 109 -7.06 8.00 -20.38
CA ALA A 109 -5.86 7.18 -20.55
C ALA A 109 -6.16 5.90 -21.36
N TYR A 110 -7.22 5.17 -21.02
CA TYR A 110 -7.57 3.92 -21.71
C TYR A 110 -7.92 4.15 -23.19
N ARG A 111 -8.59 5.26 -23.52
CA ARG A 111 -8.89 5.65 -24.90
C ARG A 111 -7.64 6.03 -25.66
N SER A 112 -6.76 6.88 -25.12
CA SER A 112 -5.49 7.19 -25.81
C SER A 112 -4.60 5.94 -25.98
N LEU A 113 -4.65 4.99 -25.05
CA LEU A 113 -3.98 3.71 -25.20
C LEU A 113 -4.54 2.91 -26.40
N THR A 114 -5.87 2.81 -26.52
CA THR A 114 -6.53 1.93 -27.50
C THR A 114 -6.76 2.57 -28.88
N GLU A 115 -7.02 3.88 -28.92
CA GLU A 115 -7.28 4.65 -30.15
C GLU A 115 -5.98 5.16 -30.78
N GLU A 116 -4.99 5.56 -29.98
CA GLU A 116 -3.72 6.14 -30.47
C GLU A 116 -2.52 5.17 -30.40
N ASN A 117 -2.71 3.96 -29.84
CA ASN A 117 -1.63 2.97 -29.61
C ASN A 117 -0.42 3.56 -28.86
N ARG A 118 -0.68 4.45 -27.89
CA ARG A 118 0.36 5.14 -27.12
C ARG A 118 0.32 4.70 -25.67
N GLY A 119 1.47 4.27 -25.14
CA GLY A 119 1.63 3.95 -23.72
C GLY A 119 1.26 5.13 -22.81
N GLN A 120 0.56 4.83 -21.72
CA GLN A 120 0.03 5.82 -20.78
C GLN A 120 0.61 5.61 -19.38
N CYS A 121 0.67 6.69 -18.60
CA CYS A 121 1.11 6.64 -17.21
C CYS A 121 0.18 7.51 -16.35
N ILE A 122 -0.38 6.90 -15.31
CA ILE A 122 -1.16 7.59 -14.29
C ILE A 122 -0.30 7.73 -13.04
N LEU A 123 0.23 8.92 -12.81
CA LEU A 123 1.02 9.23 -11.62
C LEU A 123 0.12 9.64 -10.47
N ILE A 124 0.10 8.86 -9.39
CA ILE A 124 -0.68 9.14 -8.17
C ILE A 124 0.28 9.51 -7.05
N SER A 125 0.32 10.79 -6.69
CA SER A 125 1.15 11.32 -5.60
C SER A 125 0.32 11.70 -4.38
N GLY A 126 0.98 11.79 -3.23
CA GLY A 126 0.35 12.18 -1.97
C GLY A 126 1.03 11.57 -0.75
N GLU A 127 0.76 12.14 0.41
CA GLU A 127 1.28 11.64 1.69
C GLU A 127 0.71 10.26 2.05
N SER A 128 1.29 9.61 3.06
CA SER A 128 0.78 8.31 3.51
C SER A 128 -0.63 8.47 4.08
N GLY A 129 -1.56 7.59 3.68
CA GLY A 129 -2.98 7.71 4.02
C GLY A 129 -3.80 8.65 3.11
N SER A 130 -3.20 9.29 2.10
CA SER A 130 -3.93 10.21 1.20
C SER A 130 -4.93 9.53 0.24
N GLY A 131 -4.95 8.19 0.17
CA GLY A 131 -5.84 7.43 -0.71
C GLY A 131 -5.19 6.93 -2.02
N LYS A 132 -3.85 6.96 -2.14
CA LYS A 132 -3.15 6.50 -3.37
C LYS A 132 -3.52 5.08 -3.80
N THR A 133 -3.46 4.12 -2.88
CA THR A 133 -3.78 2.71 -3.14
C THR A 133 -5.24 2.53 -3.56
N GLU A 134 -6.16 3.25 -2.93
CA GLU A 134 -7.58 3.22 -3.30
C GLU A 134 -7.81 3.82 -4.69
N ALA A 135 -7.17 4.94 -5.02
CA ALA A 135 -7.22 5.51 -6.36
C ALA A 135 -6.72 4.52 -7.43
N SER A 136 -5.58 3.84 -7.20
CA SER A 136 -5.09 2.79 -8.11
C SER A 136 -6.10 1.65 -8.27
N LYS A 137 -6.75 1.21 -7.19
CA LYS A 137 -7.81 0.19 -7.24
C LYS A 137 -8.97 0.64 -8.14
N LYS A 138 -9.39 1.91 -8.05
CA LYS A 138 -10.48 2.45 -8.87
C LYS A 138 -10.09 2.56 -10.34
N VAL A 139 -8.85 2.93 -10.66
CA VAL A 139 -8.34 2.91 -12.05
C VAL A 139 -8.43 1.50 -12.63
N LEU A 140 -7.92 0.49 -11.91
CA LEU A 140 -7.97 -0.91 -12.36
C LEU A 140 -9.41 -1.45 -12.46
N GLN A 141 -10.27 -1.08 -11.51
CA GLN A 141 -11.70 -1.42 -11.55
C GLN A 141 -12.36 -0.89 -12.83
N PHE A 142 -12.08 0.37 -13.19
CA PHE A 142 -12.61 0.97 -14.40
C PHE A 142 -12.13 0.24 -15.67
N ILE A 143 -10.83 -0.03 -15.77
CA ILE A 143 -10.23 -0.72 -16.92
C ILE A 143 -10.82 -2.13 -17.10
N ALA A 144 -10.99 -2.88 -16.00
CA ALA A 144 -11.59 -4.21 -16.04
C ALA A 144 -13.05 -4.17 -16.52
N ALA A 145 -13.81 -3.17 -16.10
CA ALA A 145 -15.19 -2.99 -16.53
C ALA A 145 -15.30 -2.50 -17.99
N ALA A 146 -14.39 -1.62 -18.42
CA ALA A 146 -14.32 -1.17 -19.81
C ALA A 146 -14.00 -2.31 -20.80
N THR A 147 -13.32 -3.37 -20.36
CA THR A 147 -12.90 -4.51 -21.18
C THR A 147 -13.86 -5.69 -21.09
N GLY A 148 -15.01 -5.52 -20.41
CA GLY A 148 -16.11 -6.48 -20.43
C GLY A 148 -15.98 -7.64 -19.44
N HIS A 149 -15.21 -7.50 -18.37
CA HIS A 149 -15.12 -8.48 -17.28
C HIS A 149 -14.84 -9.91 -17.75
N THR A 150 -13.95 -10.09 -18.72
CA THR A 150 -13.52 -11.45 -19.08
C THR A 150 -12.78 -12.07 -17.89
N THR A 151 -12.96 -13.38 -17.67
CA THR A 151 -12.36 -14.09 -16.52
C THR A 151 -10.85 -13.94 -16.45
N SER A 152 -10.16 -13.85 -17.60
CA SER A 152 -8.73 -13.56 -17.68
C SER A 152 -8.38 -12.16 -17.16
N VAL A 153 -9.17 -11.15 -17.50
CA VAL A 153 -8.97 -9.76 -17.06
C VAL A 153 -9.25 -9.61 -15.56
N GLU A 154 -10.28 -10.28 -15.06
CA GLU A 154 -10.54 -10.31 -13.61
C GLU A 154 -9.41 -10.99 -12.85
N GLY A 155 -8.84 -12.07 -13.40
CA GLY A 155 -7.65 -12.72 -12.84
C GLY A 155 -6.44 -11.79 -12.76
N VAL A 156 -6.13 -11.03 -13.82
CA VAL A 156 -5.02 -10.06 -13.82
C VAL A 156 -5.27 -8.95 -12.81
N LYS A 157 -6.48 -8.37 -12.80
CA LYS A 157 -6.88 -7.34 -11.82
C LYS A 157 -6.73 -7.86 -10.40
N ASP A 158 -7.26 -9.04 -10.10
CA ASP A 158 -7.24 -9.60 -8.75
C ASP A 158 -5.80 -9.91 -8.32
N LYS A 159 -4.96 -10.47 -9.19
CA LYS A 159 -3.53 -10.69 -8.89
C LYS A 159 -2.79 -9.38 -8.61
N LEU A 160 -3.00 -8.35 -9.44
CA LEU A 160 -2.40 -7.04 -9.23
C LEU A 160 -2.88 -6.39 -7.93
N LEU A 161 -4.14 -6.58 -7.55
CA LEU A 161 -4.68 -6.03 -6.31
C LEU A 161 -4.26 -6.79 -5.06
N GLN A 162 -4.22 -8.13 -5.13
CA GLN A 162 -3.78 -9.02 -4.05
C GLN A 162 -2.26 -9.01 -3.86
N SER A 163 -1.49 -8.50 -4.81
CA SER A 163 -0.07 -8.23 -4.55
C SER A 163 0.14 -7.15 -3.48
N ASN A 164 -0.82 -6.24 -3.26
CA ASN A 164 -0.66 -5.15 -2.31
C ASN A 164 -0.52 -5.62 -0.85
N PRO A 165 -1.39 -6.48 -0.28
CA PRO A 165 -1.17 -7.03 1.06
C PRO A 165 0.23 -7.60 1.27
N VAL A 166 0.76 -8.33 0.28
CA VAL A 166 2.11 -8.88 0.34
C VAL A 166 3.15 -7.76 0.32
N LEU A 167 3.10 -6.87 -0.67
CA LEU A 167 4.06 -5.76 -0.78
C LEU A 167 4.03 -4.81 0.42
N GLU A 168 2.85 -4.55 0.98
CA GLU A 168 2.69 -3.73 2.19
C GLU A 168 3.26 -4.44 3.43
N ALA A 169 3.08 -5.76 3.56
CA ALA A 169 3.68 -6.50 4.66
C ALA A 169 5.22 -6.43 4.65
N PHE A 170 5.84 -6.56 3.48
CA PHE A 170 7.29 -6.56 3.32
C PHE A 170 7.91 -5.16 3.14
N GLY A 171 7.12 -4.17 2.73
CA GLY A 171 7.61 -2.86 2.31
C GLY A 171 7.06 -1.67 3.09
N ASN A 172 6.04 -1.87 3.95
CA ASN A 172 5.53 -0.83 4.82
C ASN A 172 5.91 -1.06 6.29
N ALA A 173 6.00 0.04 7.02
CA ALA A 173 6.30 0.03 8.44
C ALA A 173 5.62 1.20 9.16
N LYS A 174 5.44 1.06 10.48
CA LYS A 174 5.07 2.19 11.35
C LYS A 174 6.24 3.16 11.46
N THR A 175 5.94 4.42 11.17
CA THR A 175 6.82 5.59 11.41
C THR A 175 6.09 6.56 12.34
N ASN A 176 6.79 7.59 12.82
CA ASN A 176 6.20 8.60 13.71
C ASN A 176 5.06 9.42 13.07
N ARG A 177 4.78 9.26 11.77
CA ARG A 177 3.81 10.08 11.02
C ARG A 177 2.58 9.32 10.47
N ASN A 178 2.46 8.00 10.61
CA ASN A 178 2.74 7.07 9.51
C ASN A 178 2.62 5.59 9.91
N ASP A 179 1.52 5.11 10.49
CA ASP A 179 1.38 3.71 10.96
C ASP A 179 1.54 2.62 9.88
N ASN A 180 1.22 2.92 8.62
CA ASN A 180 1.40 2.05 7.44
C ASN A 180 2.16 2.81 6.34
N SER A 181 3.34 3.35 6.66
CA SER A 181 4.15 4.13 5.71
C SER A 181 4.85 3.21 4.71
N SER A 182 4.59 3.38 3.42
CA SER A 182 5.38 2.73 2.37
C SER A 182 6.83 3.21 2.36
N ARG A 183 7.76 2.26 2.47
CA ARG A 183 9.20 2.50 2.47
C ARG A 183 9.86 2.06 1.16
N PHE A 184 9.07 2.01 0.10
CA PHE A 184 9.45 1.75 -1.29
C PHE A 184 8.50 2.50 -2.22
N GLY A 185 8.98 2.84 -3.41
CA GLY A 185 8.15 3.30 -4.52
C GLY A 185 7.58 2.08 -5.26
N LYS A 186 6.30 2.14 -5.64
CA LYS A 186 5.63 1.09 -6.40
C LYS A 186 5.21 1.64 -7.76
N TYR A 187 5.62 0.96 -8.82
CA TYR A 187 5.17 1.22 -10.18
C TYR A 187 4.53 -0.05 -10.71
N MET A 188 3.35 0.09 -11.28
CA MET A 188 2.56 -1.03 -11.78
C MET A 188 2.32 -0.82 -13.27
N ASP A 189 2.95 -1.66 -14.07
CA ASP A 189 2.66 -1.79 -15.49
C ASP A 189 1.45 -2.71 -15.66
N VAL A 190 0.49 -2.27 -16.44
CA VAL A 190 -0.59 -3.11 -16.95
C VAL A 190 -0.37 -3.24 -18.45
N GLN A 191 -0.28 -4.47 -18.93
CA GLN A 191 -0.01 -4.80 -20.32
C GLN A 191 -1.32 -5.15 -21.01
N PHE A 192 -1.49 -4.67 -22.25
CA PHE A 192 -2.72 -4.79 -23.00
C PHE A 192 -2.45 -5.44 -24.36
N ASP A 193 -3.37 -6.29 -24.81
CA ASP A 193 -3.37 -6.85 -26.15
C ASP A 193 -3.76 -5.79 -27.20
N PHE A 194 -3.65 -6.13 -28.49
CA PHE A 194 -4.01 -5.23 -29.59
C PHE A 194 -5.50 -4.84 -29.64
N ARG A 195 -6.36 -5.50 -28.85
CA ARG A 195 -7.79 -5.18 -28.71
C ARG A 195 -8.08 -4.30 -27.49
N GLY A 196 -7.05 -3.95 -26.72
CA GLY A 196 -7.16 -3.18 -25.48
C GLY A 196 -7.52 -4.01 -24.26
N ALA A 197 -7.47 -5.35 -24.30
CA ALA A 197 -7.74 -6.20 -23.15
C ALA A 197 -6.47 -6.39 -22.30
N PRO A 198 -6.54 -6.27 -20.96
CA PRO A 198 -5.43 -6.59 -20.08
C PRO A 198 -4.96 -8.05 -20.26
N GLU A 199 -3.70 -8.22 -20.65
CA GLU A 199 -3.06 -9.53 -20.84
C GLU A 199 -2.16 -9.90 -19.66
N GLY A 200 -1.61 -8.91 -18.97
CA GLY A 200 -0.71 -9.12 -17.85
C GLY A 200 -0.36 -7.83 -17.12
N GLY A 201 0.59 -7.93 -16.22
CA GLY A 201 1.13 -6.77 -15.53
C GLY A 201 2.43 -7.08 -14.83
N ASN A 202 3.19 -6.03 -14.54
CA ASN A 202 4.46 -6.12 -13.85
C ASN A 202 4.49 -5.08 -12.73
N ILE A 203 5.10 -5.42 -11.59
CA ILE A 203 5.26 -4.49 -10.48
C ILE A 203 6.74 -4.26 -10.28
N LEU A 204 7.17 -3.03 -10.53
CA LEU A 204 8.54 -2.58 -10.26
C LEU A 204 8.56 -1.87 -8.90
N ASN A 205 9.45 -2.35 -8.03
CA ASN A 205 9.69 -1.76 -6.72
C ASN A 205 10.96 -0.92 -6.76
N TYR A 206 10.90 0.30 -6.26
CA TYR A 206 12.00 1.25 -6.23
C TYR A 206 12.41 1.58 -4.80
N LEU A 207 13.73 1.63 -4.57
CA LEU A 207 14.35 2.23 -3.39
C LEU A 207 13.76 1.76 -2.05
N LEU A 208 13.65 0.43 -1.86
CA LEU A 208 13.29 -0.13 -0.55
C LEU A 208 14.31 0.33 0.51
N GLU A 209 13.82 0.87 1.63
CA GLU A 209 14.63 1.32 2.76
C GLU A 209 15.26 0.13 3.52
N LYS A 210 16.28 -0.49 2.95
CA LYS A 210 16.94 -1.69 3.50
C LYS A 210 17.51 -1.47 4.91
N SER A 211 17.97 -0.25 5.22
CA SER A 211 18.50 0.12 6.53
C SER A 211 17.49 -0.09 7.67
N ARG A 212 16.18 -0.01 7.38
CA ARG A 212 15.11 -0.22 8.37
C ARG A 212 15.15 -1.61 8.98
N VAL A 213 15.63 -2.62 8.26
CA VAL A 213 15.69 -4.00 8.76
C VAL A 213 16.56 -4.09 10.01
N VAL A 214 17.69 -3.38 10.03
CA VAL A 214 18.69 -3.49 11.10
C VAL A 214 18.63 -2.34 12.11
N HIS A 215 17.90 -1.26 11.80
CA HIS A 215 17.80 -0.09 12.65
C HIS A 215 16.48 0.65 12.45
N GLN A 216 15.85 1.05 13.56
CA GLN A 216 14.65 1.90 13.56
C GLN A 216 14.86 3.09 14.51
N SER A 217 14.31 4.24 14.14
CA SER A 217 14.27 5.40 15.04
C SER A 217 13.30 5.16 16.21
N GLY A 218 13.49 5.87 17.32
CA GLY A 218 12.56 5.82 18.45
C GLY A 218 11.11 6.13 18.03
N GLY A 219 10.15 5.33 18.51
CA GLY A 219 8.74 5.41 18.14
C GLY A 219 8.34 4.64 16.87
N GLU A 220 9.31 4.14 16.10
CA GLU A 220 9.06 3.41 14.85
C GLU A 220 9.12 1.89 15.02
N ARG A 221 8.57 1.16 14.04
CA ARG A 221 8.68 -0.29 13.90
C ARG A 221 9.52 -0.67 12.68
N ASN A 222 9.94 -1.92 12.66
CA ASN A 222 10.43 -2.60 11.47
C ASN A 222 9.25 -2.90 10.50
N PHE A 223 9.52 -3.56 9.37
CA PHE A 223 8.50 -3.97 8.41
C PHE A 223 7.43 -4.85 9.05
N HIS A 224 6.17 -4.69 8.61
CA HIS A 224 5.03 -5.35 9.23
C HIS A 224 5.15 -6.88 9.26
N ILE A 225 5.72 -7.49 8.21
CA ILE A 225 5.84 -8.94 8.07
C ILE A 225 6.46 -9.62 9.30
N PHE A 226 7.45 -9.00 9.94
CA PHE A 226 8.09 -9.58 11.13
C PHE A 226 7.11 -9.74 12.29
N TYR A 227 6.29 -8.72 12.53
CA TYR A 227 5.31 -8.72 13.61
C TYR A 227 4.08 -9.56 13.26
N GLN A 228 3.65 -9.49 11.99
CA GLN A 228 2.57 -10.32 11.45
C GLN A 228 2.91 -11.80 11.60
N LEU A 229 4.14 -12.21 11.27
CA LEU A 229 4.61 -13.59 11.46
C LEU A 229 4.56 -14.00 12.93
N LEU A 230 5.14 -13.21 13.84
CA LEU A 230 5.20 -13.56 15.27
C LEU A 230 3.81 -13.59 15.94
N ALA A 231 2.90 -12.71 15.53
CA ALA A 231 1.55 -12.63 16.08
C ALA A 231 0.57 -13.63 15.43
N GLY A 232 0.72 -13.88 14.13
CA GLY A 232 -0.27 -14.59 13.31
C GLY A 232 0.03 -16.05 13.02
N ALA A 233 1.30 -16.47 13.02
CA ALA A 233 1.66 -17.88 12.83
C ALA A 233 1.16 -18.75 13.99
N ASP A 234 0.85 -20.01 13.70
CA ASP A 234 0.58 -21.02 14.72
C ASP A 234 1.87 -21.47 15.42
N ASP A 235 1.71 -22.19 16.53
CA ASP A 235 2.86 -22.60 17.35
C ASP A 235 3.74 -23.64 16.64
N ALA A 236 3.17 -24.45 15.73
CA ALA A 236 3.92 -25.44 14.96
C ALA A 236 4.88 -24.74 13.97
N LEU A 237 4.37 -23.78 13.20
CA LEU A 237 5.17 -22.98 12.28
C LEU A 237 6.23 -22.17 13.03
N LEU A 238 5.90 -21.53 14.16
CA LEU A 238 6.90 -20.81 14.96
C LEU A 238 7.99 -21.75 15.48
N GLN A 239 7.64 -22.96 15.92
CA GLN A 239 8.61 -23.96 16.37
C GLN A 239 9.56 -24.38 15.24
N GLU A 240 9.03 -24.60 14.04
CA GLU A 240 9.85 -24.95 12.87
C GLU A 240 10.76 -23.81 12.42
N LEU A 241 10.30 -22.56 12.54
CA LEU A 241 11.08 -21.34 12.28
C LEU A 241 12.04 -20.98 13.42
N HIS A 242 12.04 -21.75 14.51
CA HIS A 242 12.80 -21.48 15.73
C HIS A 242 12.48 -20.10 16.36
N LEU A 243 11.25 -19.61 16.19
CA LEU A 243 10.81 -18.30 16.67
C LEU A 243 10.02 -18.38 17.99
N LYS A 244 10.01 -17.26 18.72
CA LYS A 244 9.22 -17.03 19.93
C LYS A 244 8.36 -15.80 19.72
N ARG A 245 7.12 -15.79 20.20
CA ARG A 245 6.19 -14.66 20.01
C ARG A 245 6.65 -13.34 20.63
N LYS A 246 7.52 -13.41 21.65
CA LYS A 246 7.92 -12.24 22.44
C LYS A 246 8.88 -11.35 21.65
N LEU A 247 8.46 -10.12 21.35
CA LEU A 247 9.22 -9.19 20.49
C LEU A 247 10.62 -8.85 21.01
N ASP A 248 10.76 -8.70 22.34
CA ASP A 248 12.03 -8.39 23.01
C ASP A 248 13.12 -9.47 22.86
N THR A 249 12.76 -10.63 22.30
CA THR A 249 13.70 -11.69 21.95
C THR A 249 14.55 -11.30 20.75
N TYR A 250 14.15 -10.32 19.94
CA TYR A 250 14.79 -9.98 18.67
C TYR A 250 15.34 -8.57 18.66
N TYR A 251 16.65 -8.44 18.46
CA TYR A 251 17.33 -7.13 18.44
C TYR A 251 16.85 -6.22 17.30
N TYR A 252 16.44 -6.78 16.16
CA TYR A 252 15.93 -6.03 15.02
C TYR A 252 14.48 -5.55 15.16
N LEU A 253 13.79 -5.89 16.25
CA LEU A 253 12.42 -5.46 16.48
C LEU A 253 12.36 -4.42 17.59
N SER A 254 11.79 -3.27 17.26
CA SER A 254 11.33 -2.26 18.20
C SER A 254 9.80 -2.28 18.26
N ASP A 255 9.21 -2.02 19.43
CA ASP A 255 7.74 -1.98 19.56
C ASP A 255 7.15 -0.57 19.33
N GLY A 256 7.98 0.41 18.93
CA GLY A 256 7.55 1.75 18.56
C GLY A 256 6.75 2.54 19.63
N ASP A 257 6.64 2.04 20.86
CA ASP A 257 6.23 2.66 22.14
C ASP A 257 5.74 1.54 23.08
N ASN A 258 6.56 1.14 24.07
CA ASN A 258 6.21 0.32 25.25
C ASN A 258 5.04 -0.70 25.10
N GLY A 259 5.02 -1.55 24.08
CA GLY A 259 4.09 -2.69 24.06
C GLY A 259 2.83 -2.55 23.21
N HIS A 260 2.43 -1.34 22.79
CA HIS A 260 1.07 -1.10 22.28
C HIS A 260 1.03 -0.19 21.06
N SER A 261 1.28 -0.77 19.88
CA SER A 261 0.79 -0.21 18.61
C SER A 261 -0.74 -0.36 18.53
N ALA A 262 -1.47 0.42 19.34
CA ALA A 262 -2.93 0.38 19.43
C ALA A 262 -3.56 0.62 18.05
N GLY A 263 -4.09 -0.43 17.43
CA GLY A 263 -4.79 -0.36 16.14
C GLY A 263 -4.26 -1.31 15.05
N ILE A 264 -3.01 -1.79 15.14
CA ILE A 264 -2.46 -2.71 14.14
C ILE A 264 -2.82 -4.15 14.52
N ARG A 265 -3.59 -4.83 13.65
CA ARG A 265 -4.03 -6.21 13.85
C ARG A 265 -3.08 -7.20 13.15
N ASP A 266 -1.85 -7.28 13.66
CA ASP A 266 -0.77 -8.06 13.02
C ASP A 266 -1.16 -9.53 12.73
N ALA A 267 -1.88 -10.20 13.64
CA ALA A 267 -2.35 -11.58 13.43
C ALA A 267 -3.42 -11.71 12.32
N GLU A 268 -4.32 -10.73 12.20
CA GLU A 268 -5.33 -10.71 11.12
C GLU A 268 -4.66 -10.40 9.78
N ASN A 269 -3.75 -9.42 9.78
CA ASN A 269 -2.99 -9.03 8.59
C ASN A 269 -2.11 -10.17 8.07
N PHE A 270 -1.53 -11.01 8.94
CA PHE A 270 -0.78 -12.19 8.51
C PHE A 270 -1.63 -13.16 7.70
N ARG A 271 -2.87 -13.44 8.15
CA ARG A 271 -3.81 -14.29 7.41
C ARG A 271 -4.18 -13.68 6.06
N GLN A 272 -4.30 -12.36 5.99
CA GLN A 272 -4.52 -11.66 4.72
C GLN A 272 -3.32 -11.82 3.78
N VAL A 273 -2.08 -11.76 4.28
CA VAL A 273 -0.87 -12.01 3.49
C VAL A 273 -0.84 -13.44 2.98
N GLN A 274 -1.12 -14.44 3.82
CA GLN A 274 -1.18 -15.85 3.38
C GLN A 274 -2.24 -16.07 2.29
N LYS A 275 -3.44 -15.53 2.49
CA LYS A 275 -4.51 -15.59 1.48
C LYS A 275 -4.08 -14.89 0.18
N ALA A 276 -3.44 -13.73 0.31
CA ALA A 276 -2.97 -12.96 -0.84
C ALA A 276 -1.90 -13.73 -1.63
N MET A 277 -0.91 -14.33 -0.95
CA MET A 277 0.12 -15.19 -1.57
C MET A 277 -0.48 -16.36 -2.36
N ALA A 278 -1.53 -16.99 -1.82
CA ALA A 278 -2.26 -18.05 -2.52
C ALA A 278 -3.00 -17.53 -3.77
N VAL A 279 -3.63 -16.34 -3.71
CA VAL A 279 -4.35 -15.76 -4.87
C VAL A 279 -3.39 -15.34 -5.98
N ILE A 280 -2.19 -14.86 -5.63
CA ILE A 280 -1.14 -14.55 -6.62
C ILE A 280 -0.34 -15.79 -7.04
N GLU A 281 -0.80 -16.98 -6.68
CA GLU A 281 -0.27 -18.28 -7.11
C GLU A 281 1.17 -18.56 -6.67
N ILE A 282 1.62 -18.03 -5.53
CA ILE A 282 2.89 -18.45 -4.93
C ILE A 282 2.68 -19.85 -4.31
N PRO A 283 3.43 -20.89 -4.75
CA PRO A 283 3.31 -22.24 -4.20
C PRO A 283 3.57 -22.27 -2.69
N ASP A 284 2.91 -23.19 -1.97
CA ASP A 284 3.07 -23.31 -0.51
C ASP A 284 4.52 -23.53 -0.08
N GLU A 285 5.31 -24.25 -0.89
CA GLU A 285 6.75 -24.44 -0.68
C GLU A 285 7.52 -23.10 -0.77
N GLU A 286 7.23 -22.25 -1.76
CA GLU A 286 7.85 -20.94 -1.88
C GLU A 286 7.39 -19.98 -0.77
N GLN A 287 6.11 -20.02 -0.39
CA GLN A 287 5.61 -19.27 0.77
C GLN A 287 6.39 -19.65 2.02
N ARG A 288 6.67 -20.95 2.19
CA ARG A 288 7.48 -21.43 3.30
C ARG A 288 8.92 -20.90 3.24
N LEU A 289 9.59 -20.99 2.10
CA LEU A 289 10.95 -20.46 1.93
C LEU A 289 11.02 -18.95 2.21
N ILE A 290 9.99 -18.19 1.82
CA ILE A 290 9.87 -16.77 2.15
C ILE A 290 9.86 -16.57 3.68
N LEU A 291 9.09 -17.37 4.41
CA LEU A 291 9.03 -17.29 5.88
C LEU A 291 10.34 -17.75 6.54
N ASP A 292 11.02 -18.74 5.99
CA ASP A 292 12.34 -19.19 6.45
C ASP A 292 13.38 -18.05 6.34
N ILE A 293 13.32 -17.26 5.25
CA ILE A 293 14.15 -16.06 5.08
C ILE A 293 13.79 -14.99 6.11
N VAL A 294 12.50 -14.70 6.31
CA VAL A 294 12.05 -13.71 7.32
C VAL A 294 12.54 -14.09 8.72
N ALA A 295 12.40 -15.37 9.10
CA ALA A 295 12.88 -15.88 10.37
C ALA A 295 14.41 -15.81 10.48
N SER A 296 15.13 -16.12 9.40
CA SER A 296 16.59 -16.03 9.34
C SER A 296 17.09 -14.60 9.61
N VAL A 297 16.42 -13.58 9.06
CA VAL A 297 16.75 -12.17 9.32
C VAL A 297 16.59 -11.81 10.80
N LEU A 298 15.54 -12.30 11.46
CA LEU A 298 15.36 -12.09 12.90
C LEU A 298 16.48 -12.76 13.73
N HIS A 299 16.88 -13.98 13.34
CA HIS A 299 18.00 -14.67 13.99
C HIS A 299 19.34 -13.98 13.73
N MET A 300 19.55 -13.41 12.55
CA MET A 300 20.76 -12.65 12.21
C MET A 300 20.95 -11.45 13.14
N GLY A 301 19.87 -10.73 13.47
CA GLY A 301 19.93 -9.63 14.44
C GLY A 301 20.34 -10.06 15.85
N ASN A 302 20.14 -11.34 16.18
CA ASN A 302 20.53 -11.92 17.46
C ASN A 302 21.93 -12.53 17.46
N VAL A 303 22.68 -12.48 16.34
CA VAL A 303 24.08 -12.89 16.32
C VAL A 303 24.91 -11.81 17.01
N GLY A 304 25.26 -12.05 18.27
CA GLY A 304 26.19 -11.19 19.00
C GLY A 304 27.64 -11.54 18.67
N PHE A 305 28.51 -10.54 18.65
CA PHE A 305 29.94 -10.69 18.46
C PHE A 305 30.72 -10.16 19.67
N THR A 306 31.83 -10.80 19.96
CA THR A 306 32.83 -10.32 20.92
C THR A 306 34.22 -10.43 20.31
N GLU A 307 35.19 -9.78 20.93
CA GLU A 307 36.59 -9.84 20.51
C GLU A 307 37.35 -10.77 21.45
N GLU A 308 38.04 -11.75 20.89
CA GLU A 308 38.99 -12.60 21.60
C GLU A 308 40.27 -12.70 20.77
N GLU A 309 41.41 -12.30 21.38
CA GLU A 309 42.73 -12.32 20.73
C GLU A 309 42.78 -11.58 19.37
N GLY A 310 42.08 -10.44 19.25
CA GLY A 310 42.01 -9.67 18.02
C GLY A 310 41.17 -10.32 16.91
N ARG A 311 40.37 -11.34 17.23
CA ARG A 311 39.45 -12.02 16.30
C ARG A 311 38.01 -11.88 16.78
N ALA A 312 37.09 -11.74 15.84
CA ALA A 312 35.66 -11.75 16.13
C ALA A 312 35.20 -13.17 16.48
N LYS A 313 34.49 -13.32 17.60
CA LYS A 313 33.88 -14.57 18.05
C LYS A 313 32.38 -14.40 18.24
N ILE A 314 31.62 -15.42 17.87
CA ILE A 314 30.17 -15.44 17.99
C ILE A 314 29.76 -15.73 19.45
N LEU A 315 28.93 -14.86 20.03
CA LEU A 315 28.41 -14.98 21.40
C LEU A 315 27.21 -15.93 21.52
N LYS A 316 26.39 -16.03 20.47
CA LYS A 316 25.15 -16.84 20.45
C LYS A 316 25.17 -17.83 19.28
N PRO A 317 25.86 -18.98 19.41
CA PRO A 317 25.99 -19.96 18.34
C PRO A 317 24.65 -20.60 17.92
N GLU A 318 23.64 -20.58 18.79
CA GLU A 318 22.31 -21.11 18.53
C GLU A 318 21.59 -20.32 17.42
N SER A 319 21.73 -19.00 17.41
CA SER A 319 21.18 -18.14 16.35
C SER A 319 21.75 -18.53 14.98
N VAL A 320 23.07 -18.77 14.92
CA VAL A 320 23.75 -19.20 13.67
C VAL A 320 23.30 -20.60 13.23
N THR A 321 23.04 -21.48 14.18
CA THR A 321 22.50 -22.82 13.92
C THR A 321 21.09 -22.76 13.33
N ALA A 322 20.23 -21.89 13.87
CA ALA A 322 18.90 -21.66 13.31
C ALA A 322 18.97 -21.09 11.88
N ILE A 323 19.83 -20.09 11.65
CA ILE A 323 20.02 -19.49 10.30
C ILE A 323 20.50 -20.55 9.30
N ALA A 324 21.51 -21.36 9.67
CA ALA A 324 22.05 -22.39 8.79
C ALA A 324 20.96 -23.39 8.37
N LYS A 325 20.12 -23.82 9.32
CA LYS A 325 19.02 -24.75 9.04
C LYS A 325 17.94 -24.13 8.14
N LEU A 326 17.54 -22.89 8.41
CA LEU A 326 16.48 -22.20 7.65
C LEU A 326 16.93 -21.87 6.22
N LEU A 327 18.19 -21.48 6.02
CA LEU A 327 18.74 -21.15 4.70
C LEU A 327 19.31 -22.38 3.96
N GLY A 328 19.26 -23.58 4.55
CA GLY A 328 19.84 -24.78 3.96
C GLY A 328 21.37 -24.69 3.73
N CYS A 329 22.07 -23.93 4.58
CA CYS A 329 23.51 -23.68 4.46
C CYS A 329 24.33 -24.57 5.41
N GLU A 330 25.58 -24.84 5.08
CA GLU A 330 26.49 -25.56 5.98
C GLU A 330 26.91 -24.68 7.17
N LEU A 331 26.77 -25.22 8.39
CA LEU A 331 26.93 -24.45 9.63
C LEU A 331 28.34 -23.87 9.80
N ASP A 332 29.39 -24.66 9.54
CA ASP A 332 30.76 -24.20 9.79
C ASP A 332 31.21 -23.18 8.75
N GLN A 333 30.78 -23.34 7.48
CA GLN A 333 30.93 -22.30 6.46
C GLN A 333 30.25 -21.00 6.85
N LEU A 334 28.99 -21.05 7.33
CA LEU A 334 28.26 -19.85 7.74
C LEU A 334 28.93 -19.15 8.94
N ARG A 335 29.40 -19.92 9.93
CA ARG A 335 30.15 -19.38 11.08
C ARG A 335 31.44 -18.69 10.64
N SER A 336 32.17 -19.30 9.72
CA SER A 336 33.37 -18.72 9.14
C SER A 336 33.05 -17.41 8.42
N ALA A 337 32.01 -17.39 7.58
CA ALA A 337 31.58 -16.21 6.83
C ALA A 337 31.17 -15.03 7.72
N PHE A 338 30.60 -15.27 8.91
CA PHE A 338 30.27 -14.20 9.86
C PHE A 338 31.50 -13.57 10.53
N THR A 339 32.62 -14.28 10.60
CA THR A 339 33.80 -13.89 11.39
C THR A 339 35.03 -13.58 10.55
N HIS A 340 35.02 -13.96 9.28
CA HIS A 340 36.15 -13.84 8.35
C HIS A 340 35.69 -13.20 7.03
N ARG A 341 36.58 -12.41 6.43
CA ARG A 341 36.39 -11.83 5.10
C ARG A 341 37.38 -12.47 4.13
N THR A 342 36.87 -13.12 3.08
CA THR A 342 37.70 -13.51 1.93
C THR A 342 38.02 -12.27 1.12
N ILE A 343 39.30 -12.05 0.83
CA ILE A 343 39.81 -10.89 0.07
C ILE A 343 40.36 -11.37 -1.26
#